data_AF-A0A3D1BMH1-F1
#
_entry.id   AF-A0A3D1BMH1-F1
#
_cell.length_a   1.000
_cell.length_b   1.000
_cell.length_c   1.000
_cell.angle_alpha   90.00
_cell.angle_beta   90.00
_cell.angle_gamma   90.00
#
_symmetry.space_group_name_H-M   'P 1'
#
loop_
_entity.id
_entity.type
_entity.pdbx_description
1 polymer ?
#
loop_
_entity_poly.entity_id
_entity_poly.type
_entity_poly.pdbx_seq_one_letter_code
_entity_poly.pdbx_strand_id
1 'polypeptide(L)'
;MSLSREERQKSFLSLKARSSFHFLSKSLLTGERKMFLIDSSAWIEYLNPNGSKKVKARVREILEKDTAVSCGIVIVEILRGAKNEKTFQLLKETLCSLPQIQMDKTVIERAAEWGFKLDRKGKNVSTTDLFIAAAAQEKAAVVLHLNSDFEAIASVVGVKQEKIYI
;
A
#
# COMPACT_ATOMS: atom_id res chain seq x y z
N MET A 1 0.72 18.22 20.86
CA MET A 1 2.10 18.34 20.33
C MET A 1 2.27 17.34 19.19
N SER A 2 2.67 17.80 18.00
CA SER A 2 2.92 16.92 16.85
C SER A 2 4.31 16.29 16.99
N LEU A 3 4.39 14.96 16.94
CA LEU A 3 5.66 14.22 16.92
C LEU A 3 6.54 14.68 15.74
N SER A 4 7.86 14.61 15.90
CA SER A 4 8.83 14.82 14.83
C SER A 4 8.79 13.68 13.80
N ARG A 5 9.39 13.89 12.63
CA ARG A 5 9.47 12.85 11.57
C ARG A 5 10.27 11.62 12.04
N GLU A 6 11.32 11.84 12.83
CA GLU A 6 12.12 10.77 13.44
C GLU A 6 11.36 10.03 14.55
N GLU A 7 10.55 10.72 15.36
CA GLU A 7 9.73 10.07 16.41
C GLU A 7 8.63 9.19 15.81
N ARG A 8 8.05 9.58 14.67
CA ARG A 8 7.11 8.73 13.92
C ARG A 8 7.80 7.51 13.32
N GLN A 9 9.03 7.65 12.85
CA GLN A 9 9.83 6.52 12.35
C GLN A 9 10.26 5.58 13.49
N LYS A 10 10.61 6.11 14.67
CA LYS A 10 10.86 5.32 15.89
C LYS A 10 9.59 4.62 16.38
N SER A 11 8.42 5.26 16.29
CA SER A 11 7.12 4.63 16.57
C SER A 11 6.82 3.48 15.60
N PHE A 12 7.09 3.65 14.31
CA PHE A 12 6.98 2.59 13.30
C PHE A 12 7.93 1.41 13.57
N LEU A 13 9.19 1.68 13.95
CA LEU A 13 10.16 0.65 14.35
C LEU A 13 9.81 -0.01 15.70
N SER A 14 9.17 0.72 16.63
CA SER A 14 8.68 0.21 17.91
C SER A 14 7.50 -0.73 17.74
N LEU A 15 6.61 -0.47 16.78
CA LEU A 15 5.53 -1.37 16.37
C LEU A 15 6.09 -2.72 15.87
N LYS A 16 7.20 -2.68 15.11
CA LYS A 16 7.92 -3.87 14.62
C LYS A 16 8.44 -4.77 15.74
N ALA A 17 9.03 -4.22 16.81
CA ALA A 17 9.62 -5.02 17.88
C ALA A 17 8.60 -5.93 18.61
N ARG A 18 7.30 -5.61 18.53
CA ARG A 18 6.21 -6.43 19.06
C ARG A 18 5.65 -7.45 18.06
N SER A 19 5.85 -7.24 16.76
CA SER A 19 5.22 -8.01 15.67
C SER A 19 6.05 -9.23 15.23
N SER A 20 7.40 -9.15 15.26
CA SER A 20 8.28 -10.25 14.82
C SER A 20 8.08 -11.58 15.60
N PHE A 21 7.49 -11.54 16.79
CA PHE A 21 7.20 -12.74 17.61
C PHE A 21 5.80 -13.33 17.35
N HIS A 22 4.88 -12.58 16.75
CA HIS A 22 3.47 -13.00 16.62
C HIS A 22 3.12 -13.57 15.23
N PHE A 23 3.91 -13.26 14.21
CA PHE A 23 3.67 -13.71 12.83
C PHE A 23 3.70 -15.24 12.66
N LEU A 24 4.50 -15.95 13.47
CA LEU A 24 4.63 -17.41 13.40
C LEU A 24 3.53 -18.18 14.17
N SER A 25 2.83 -17.60 15.14
CA SER A 25 1.83 -18.33 15.96
C SER A 25 0.38 -18.12 15.53
N LYS A 26 0.07 -17.04 14.78
CA LYS A 26 -1.31 -16.64 14.47
C LYS A 26 -1.85 -17.08 13.11
N SER A 27 -1.05 -17.85 12.34
CA SER A 27 -1.44 -18.41 11.05
C SER A 27 -2.63 -19.39 11.15
N LEU A 28 -2.90 -19.94 12.34
CA LEU A 28 -3.87 -21.03 12.53
C LEU A 28 -5.19 -20.63 13.21
N LEU A 29 -5.37 -19.38 13.63
CA LEU A 29 -6.58 -18.96 14.35
C LEU A 29 -6.98 -17.54 13.95
N THR A 30 -7.95 -17.40 13.04
CA THR A 30 -9.01 -16.35 12.96
C THR A 30 -9.48 -16.15 11.51
N GLY A 31 -10.80 -15.95 11.33
CA GLY A 31 -11.44 -15.73 10.02
C GLY A 31 -10.83 -14.58 9.21
N GLU A 32 -11.15 -14.56 7.91
CA GLU A 32 -10.53 -13.70 6.88
C GLU A 32 -10.26 -12.27 7.38
N ARG A 33 -9.00 -12.00 7.73
CA ARG A 33 -8.54 -10.64 8.03
C ARG A 33 -8.37 -9.91 6.70
N LYS A 34 -9.12 -8.82 6.53
CA LYS A 34 -9.05 -7.94 5.36
C LYS A 34 -7.65 -7.33 5.23
N MET A 35 -6.92 -7.73 4.19
CA MET A 35 -5.59 -7.19 3.88
C MET A 35 -5.69 -5.88 3.11
N PHE A 36 -4.69 -5.01 3.27
CA PHE A 36 -4.62 -3.71 2.62
C PHE A 36 -3.31 -3.55 1.86
N LEU A 37 -3.38 -3.35 0.55
CA LEU A 37 -2.25 -2.85 -0.23
C LEU A 37 -2.26 -1.33 -0.13
N ILE A 38 -1.28 -0.76 0.55
CA ILE A 38 -1.18 0.68 0.74
C ILE A 38 -0.48 1.28 -0.49
N ASP A 39 -1.21 2.07 -1.26
CA ASP A 39 -0.70 2.76 -2.45
C ASP A 39 0.33 3.84 -2.09
N SER A 40 1.18 4.19 -3.06
CA SER A 40 2.19 5.25 -2.92
C SER A 40 1.58 6.59 -2.52
N SER A 41 0.40 6.96 -3.03
CA SER A 41 -0.25 8.22 -2.63
C SER A 41 -0.56 8.27 -1.13
N ALA A 42 -1.00 7.15 -0.55
CA ALA A 42 -1.26 7.05 0.90
C ALA A 42 0.04 7.01 1.71
N TRP A 43 1.09 6.34 1.21
CA TRP A 43 2.41 6.35 1.85
C TRP A 43 3.06 7.73 1.84
N ILE A 44 3.02 8.45 0.72
CA ILE A 44 3.58 9.80 0.60
C ILE A 44 2.91 10.72 1.62
N GLU A 45 1.58 10.67 1.71
CA GLU A 45 0.82 11.49 2.66
C GLU A 45 1.07 11.08 4.12
N TYR A 46 1.21 9.78 4.40
CA TYR A 46 1.61 9.27 5.70
C TYR A 46 2.99 9.77 6.15
N LEU A 47 3.97 9.73 5.24
CA LEU A 47 5.37 10.09 5.48
C LEU A 47 5.60 11.61 5.51
N ASN A 48 4.70 12.38 4.92
CA ASN A 48 4.72 13.84 4.97
C ASN A 48 4.52 14.32 6.42
N PRO A 49 5.45 15.10 7.02
CA PRO A 49 5.29 15.63 8.38
C PRO A 49 3.98 16.37 8.60
N ASN A 50 3.52 17.10 7.59
CA ASN A 50 2.30 17.90 7.61
C ASN A 50 1.10 17.18 6.97
N GLY A 51 1.26 15.93 6.54
CA GLY A 51 0.18 15.16 5.93
C GLY A 51 -1.00 14.92 6.87
N SER A 52 -2.15 14.63 6.27
CA SER A 52 -3.46 14.47 6.87
C SER A 52 -3.47 13.54 8.08
N LYS A 53 -4.08 14.01 9.17
CA LYS A 53 -4.29 13.23 10.39
C LYS A 53 -5.11 11.97 10.12
N LYS A 54 -6.08 12.05 9.19
CA LYS A 54 -6.98 10.96 8.81
C LYS A 54 -6.20 9.83 8.13
N VAL A 55 -5.40 10.16 7.12
CA VAL A 55 -4.53 9.19 6.43
C VAL A 55 -3.56 8.56 7.41
N LYS A 56 -2.94 9.39 8.26
CA LYS A 56 -1.99 8.91 9.27
C LYS A 56 -2.61 7.96 10.28
N ALA A 57 -3.82 8.23 10.75
CA ALA A 57 -4.53 7.34 11.65
C ALA A 57 -4.85 6.00 10.97
N ARG A 58 -5.34 6.05 9.73
CA ARG A 58 -5.74 4.84 9.00
C ARG A 58 -4.56 3.92 8.66
N VAL A 59 -3.45 4.49 8.20
CA VAL A 59 -2.23 3.71 7.94
C VAL A 59 -1.68 3.10 9.22
N ARG A 60 -1.64 3.83 10.35
CA ARG A 60 -1.23 3.26 11.64
C ARG A 60 -2.10 2.09 12.06
N GLU A 61 -3.42 2.22 11.95
CA GLU A 61 -4.35 1.15 12.30
C GLU A 61 -4.08 -0.13 11.50
N ILE A 62 -3.85 -0.01 10.19
CA ILE A 62 -3.56 -1.15 9.31
C ILE A 62 -2.25 -1.84 9.70
N LEU A 63 -1.23 -1.04 10.04
CA LEU A 63 0.08 -1.51 10.50
C LEU A 63 0.00 -2.19 11.86
N GLU A 64 -0.70 -1.59 12.83
CA GLU A 64 -0.95 -2.14 14.18
C GLU A 64 -1.69 -3.47 14.15
N LYS A 65 -2.53 -3.69 13.13
CA LYS A 65 -3.28 -4.93 12.93
C LYS A 65 -2.51 -6.01 12.14
N ASP A 66 -1.28 -5.71 11.71
CA ASP A 66 -0.48 -6.56 10.80
C ASP A 66 -1.26 -6.94 9.52
N THR A 67 -2.01 -5.99 8.95
CA THR A 67 -2.84 -6.21 7.74
C THR A 67 -2.31 -5.48 6.49
N ALA A 68 -1.16 -4.82 6.60
CA ALA A 68 -0.50 -4.16 5.48
C ALA A 68 0.22 -5.19 4.58
N VAL A 69 0.04 -5.06 3.27
CA VAL A 69 0.87 -5.66 2.23
C VAL A 69 1.39 -4.57 1.30
N SER A 70 2.42 -4.91 0.52
CA SER A 70 3.02 -4.02 -0.49
C SER A 70 3.27 -4.78 -1.79
N CYS A 71 3.64 -4.08 -2.85
CA CYS A 71 4.16 -4.66 -4.08
C CYS A 71 5.40 -3.90 -4.55
N GLY A 72 6.08 -4.45 -5.57
CA GLY A 72 7.32 -3.88 -6.10
C GLY A 72 7.19 -2.44 -6.62
N ILE A 73 6.06 -2.09 -7.24
CA ILE A 73 5.85 -0.74 -7.79
C ILE A 73 5.80 0.30 -6.67
N VAL A 74 5.00 0.06 -5.62
CA VAL A 74 4.91 0.95 -4.46
C VAL A 74 6.28 1.13 -3.80
N ILE A 75 7.04 0.03 -3.64
CA ILE A 75 8.40 0.11 -3.10
C ILE A 75 9.26 1.05 -3.95
N VAL A 76 9.29 0.83 -5.27
CA VAL A 76 10.12 1.64 -6.17
C VAL A 76 9.74 3.11 -6.11
N GLU A 77 8.45 3.44 -6.14
CA GLU A 77 7.98 4.83 -6.09
C GLU A 77 8.38 5.53 -4.79
N ILE A 78 8.18 4.88 -3.64
CA ILE A 78 8.53 5.48 -2.34
C ILE A 78 10.04 5.59 -2.14
N LEU A 79 10.81 4.58 -2.54
CA LEU A 79 12.26 4.61 -2.42
C LEU A 79 12.90 5.66 -3.34
N ARG A 80 12.39 5.80 -4.59
CA ARG A 80 12.85 6.86 -5.51
C ARG A 80 12.57 8.26 -4.97
N GLY A 81 11.54 8.43 -4.14
CA GLY A 81 11.22 9.69 -3.47
C GLY A 81 12.08 10.02 -2.24
N ALA A 82 13.02 9.15 -1.86
CA ALA A 82 13.88 9.40 -0.71
C ALA A 82 14.80 10.61 -0.93
N LYS A 83 14.93 11.48 0.09
CA LYS A 83 15.71 12.73 0.00
C LYS A 83 17.22 12.52 0.05
N ASN A 84 17.68 11.40 0.62
CA ASN A 84 19.08 11.04 0.79
C ASN A 84 19.21 9.55 1.09
N GLU A 85 20.45 9.05 1.03
CA GLU A 85 20.78 7.64 1.23
C GLU A 85 20.32 7.09 2.59
N LYS A 86 20.49 7.87 3.67
CA LYS A 86 20.02 7.49 5.01
C LYS A 86 18.51 7.24 5.04
N THR A 87 17.73 8.11 4.39
CA THR A 87 16.28 7.95 4.28
C THR A 87 15.91 6.77 3.39
N PHE A 88 16.64 6.57 2.29
CA PHE A 88 16.45 5.44 1.38
C PHE A 88 16.60 4.10 2.11
N GLN A 89 17.71 3.89 2.83
CA GLN A 89 17.96 2.64 3.55
C GLN A 89 16.90 2.37 4.61
N LEU A 90 16.52 3.40 5.38
CA LEU A 90 15.46 3.27 6.39
C LEU A 90 14.10 2.91 5.77
N LEU A 91 13.72 3.54 4.66
CA LEU A 91 12.48 3.23 3.95
C LEU A 91 12.53 1.83 3.34
N LYS A 92 13.69 1.41 2.82
CA LYS A 92 13.90 0.08 2.23
C LYS A 92 13.73 -1.02 3.28
N GLU A 93 14.42 -0.91 4.42
CA GLU A 93 14.27 -1.84 5.55
C GLU A 93 12.82 -1.90 6.07
N THR A 94 12.12 -0.79 6.00
CA THR A 94 10.72 -0.66 6.40
C THR A 94 9.78 -1.33 5.40
N LEU A 95 9.75 -0.88 4.16
CA LEU A 95 8.77 -1.32 3.16
C LEU A 95 9.02 -2.75 2.69
N CYS A 96 10.28 -3.15 2.51
CA CYS A 96 10.61 -4.50 2.08
C CYS A 96 10.36 -5.55 3.17
N SER A 97 10.11 -5.15 4.42
CA SER A 97 9.73 -6.06 5.49
C SER A 97 8.23 -6.38 5.54
N LEU A 98 7.40 -5.63 4.80
CA LEU A 98 5.98 -5.94 4.67
C LEU A 98 5.82 -7.21 3.82
N PRO A 99 4.75 -8.01 4.03
CA PRO A 99 4.37 -9.05 3.08
C PRO A 99 4.21 -8.47 1.67
N GLN A 100 4.88 -9.10 0.70
CA GLN A 100 4.89 -8.63 -0.69
C GLN A 100 3.96 -9.46 -1.57
N ILE A 101 3.14 -8.78 -2.37
CA ILE A 101 2.47 -9.38 -3.51
C ILE A 101 3.45 -9.39 -4.69
N GLN A 102 3.66 -10.57 -5.27
CA GLN A 102 4.54 -10.74 -6.42
C GLN A 102 3.88 -10.19 -7.68
N MET A 103 4.67 -9.50 -8.50
CA MET A 103 4.25 -8.99 -9.82
C MET A 103 4.55 -10.07 -10.86
N ASP A 104 3.81 -11.16 -10.79
CA ASP A 104 3.98 -12.32 -11.65
C ASP A 104 3.23 -12.19 -12.98
N LYS A 105 3.29 -13.26 -13.80
CA LYS A 105 2.59 -13.33 -15.08
C LYS A 105 1.09 -13.09 -14.94
N THR A 106 0.47 -13.59 -13.87
CA THR A 106 -0.97 -13.41 -13.61
C THR A 106 -1.32 -11.95 -13.41
N VAL A 107 -0.51 -11.22 -12.63
CA VAL A 107 -0.70 -9.77 -12.43
C VAL A 107 -0.51 -9.02 -13.74
N ILE A 108 0.49 -9.38 -14.55
CA ILE A 108 0.78 -8.75 -15.85
C ILE A 108 -0.40 -8.93 -16.82
N GLU A 109 -0.86 -10.16 -17.02
CA GLU A 109 -1.97 -10.47 -17.93
C GLU A 109 -3.26 -9.77 -17.50
N ARG A 110 -3.54 -9.77 -16.20
CA ARG A 110 -4.70 -9.07 -15.62
C ARG A 110 -4.63 -7.57 -15.84
N ALA A 111 -3.48 -6.94 -15.55
CA ALA A 111 -3.30 -5.50 -15.75
C ALA A 111 -3.49 -5.11 -17.23
N ALA A 112 -2.97 -5.91 -18.16
CA ALA A 112 -3.13 -5.71 -19.60
C ALA A 112 -4.61 -5.82 -20.03
N GLU A 113 -5.31 -6.86 -19.59
CA GLU A 113 -6.73 -7.05 -19.90
C GLU A 113 -7.60 -5.91 -19.33
N TRP A 114 -7.30 -5.49 -18.10
CA TRP A 114 -8.03 -4.40 -17.44
C TRP A 114 -7.80 -3.06 -18.13
N GLY A 115 -6.55 -2.75 -18.48
CA GLY A 115 -6.20 -1.56 -19.25
C GLY A 115 -6.94 -1.52 -20.58
N PHE A 116 -6.93 -2.62 -21.34
CA PHE A 116 -7.69 -2.75 -22.58
C PHE A 116 -9.19 -2.44 -22.40
N LYS A 117 -9.82 -2.99 -21.35
CA LYS A 117 -11.24 -2.77 -21.03
C LYS A 117 -11.52 -1.30 -20.65
N LEU A 118 -10.63 -0.67 -19.89
CA LEU A 118 -10.74 0.71 -19.45
C LEU A 118 -10.61 1.69 -20.62
N ASP A 119 -9.64 1.48 -21.50
CA ASP A 119 -9.40 2.32 -22.68
C ASP A 119 -10.60 2.32 -23.65
N ARG A 120 -11.26 1.16 -23.84
CA ARG A 120 -12.48 1.07 -24.66
C ARG A 120 -13.69 1.78 -24.03
N LYS A 121 -13.63 2.09 -22.75
CA LYS A 121 -14.62 2.90 -22.02
C LYS A 121 -14.18 4.36 -21.87
N GLY A 122 -13.08 4.78 -22.52
CA GLY A 122 -12.55 6.14 -22.45
C GLY A 122 -11.97 6.50 -21.09
N LYS A 123 -11.61 5.51 -20.26
CA LYS A 123 -11.04 5.71 -18.92
C LYS A 123 -9.54 5.49 -18.97
N ASN A 124 -8.77 6.56 -19.17
CA ASN A 124 -7.32 6.49 -19.11
C ASN A 124 -6.87 6.56 -17.64
N VAL A 125 -6.06 5.59 -17.22
CA VAL A 125 -5.48 5.49 -15.88
C VAL A 125 -3.99 5.18 -16.00
N SER A 126 -3.21 5.47 -14.98
CA SER A 126 -1.78 5.18 -15.02
C SER A 126 -1.51 3.67 -15.09
N THR A 127 -0.48 3.27 -15.85
CA THR A 127 -0.06 1.87 -15.93
C THR A 127 0.37 1.34 -14.56
N THR A 128 1.02 2.16 -13.73
CA THR A 128 1.44 1.75 -12.38
C THR A 128 0.25 1.47 -11.47
N ASP A 129 -0.79 2.32 -11.47
CA ASP A 129 -2.00 2.09 -10.69
C ASP A 129 -2.77 0.84 -11.17
N LEU A 130 -2.78 0.57 -12.48
CA LEU A 130 -3.33 -0.67 -13.04
C LEU A 130 -2.64 -1.91 -12.48
N PHE A 131 -1.31 -1.92 -12.47
CA PHE A 131 -0.53 -3.01 -11.90
C PHE A 131 -0.74 -3.16 -10.38
N ILE A 132 -0.81 -2.05 -9.64
CA ILE A 132 -1.08 -2.05 -8.21
C ILE A 132 -2.46 -2.66 -7.93
N ALA A 133 -3.49 -2.24 -8.67
CA ALA A 133 -4.85 -2.77 -8.55
C ALA A 133 -4.91 -4.27 -8.93
N ALA A 134 -4.25 -4.67 -10.02
CA ALA A 134 -4.19 -6.06 -10.46
C ALA A 134 -3.48 -6.97 -9.46
N ALA A 135 -2.45 -6.46 -8.78
CA ALA A 135 -1.75 -7.17 -7.69
C ALA A 135 -2.66 -7.33 -6.47
N ALA A 136 -3.37 -6.28 -6.05
CA ALA A 136 -4.26 -6.34 -4.89
C ALA A 136 -5.37 -7.38 -5.05
N GLN A 137 -5.90 -7.54 -6.27
CA GLN A 137 -6.93 -8.52 -6.59
C GLN A 137 -6.53 -9.96 -6.25
N GLU A 138 -5.26 -10.32 -6.47
CA GLU A 138 -4.73 -11.68 -6.27
C GLU A 138 -4.90 -12.17 -4.82
N LYS A 139 -4.82 -11.25 -3.86
CA LYS A 139 -4.94 -11.55 -2.42
C LYS A 139 -6.25 -11.06 -1.82
N ALA A 140 -7.22 -10.70 -2.65
CA ALA A 140 -8.45 -10.01 -2.25
C ALA A 140 -8.19 -8.80 -1.32
N ALA A 141 -7.02 -8.18 -1.48
CA ALA A 141 -6.59 -7.04 -0.69
C ALA A 141 -7.31 -5.78 -1.16
N VAL A 142 -7.49 -4.84 -0.24
CA VAL A 142 -8.08 -3.54 -0.54
C VAL A 142 -6.99 -2.53 -0.78
N VAL A 143 -7.04 -1.84 -1.91
CA VAL A 143 -6.11 -0.76 -2.20
C VAL A 143 -6.48 0.46 -1.36
N LEU A 144 -5.62 0.86 -0.42
CA LEU A 144 -5.78 2.12 0.32
C LEU A 144 -5.07 3.23 -0.45
N HIS A 145 -5.78 4.27 -0.89
CA HIS A 145 -5.22 5.29 -1.78
C HIS A 145 -5.88 6.68 -1.61
N LEU A 146 -5.29 7.67 -2.29
CA LEU A 146 -5.85 9.01 -2.47
C LEU A 146 -6.12 9.32 -3.97
N ASN A 147 -5.67 8.46 -4.89
CA ASN A 147 -5.75 8.67 -6.34
C ASN A 147 -7.12 8.24 -6.95
N SER A 148 -7.72 9.05 -7.83
CA SER A 148 -8.98 8.71 -8.52
C SER A 148 -8.87 7.55 -9.51
N ASP A 149 -7.66 7.21 -9.97
CA ASP A 149 -7.45 6.12 -10.93
C ASP A 149 -7.99 4.79 -10.41
N PHE A 150 -7.83 4.51 -9.11
CA PHE A 150 -8.37 3.30 -8.50
C PHE A 150 -9.91 3.27 -8.46
N GLU A 151 -10.58 4.42 -8.36
CA GLU A 151 -12.05 4.50 -8.51
C GLU A 151 -12.46 4.19 -9.95
N ALA A 152 -11.71 4.72 -10.93
CA ALA A 152 -11.93 4.43 -12.35
C ALA A 152 -11.73 2.94 -12.66
N ILE A 153 -10.66 2.33 -12.16
CA ILE A 153 -10.40 0.89 -12.28
C ILE A 153 -11.54 0.09 -11.63
N ALA A 154 -11.86 0.37 -10.36
CA ALA A 154 -12.91 -0.33 -9.61
C ALA A 154 -14.28 -0.27 -10.31
N SER A 155 -14.61 0.84 -10.96
CA SER A 155 -15.87 0.98 -11.70
C SER A 155 -16.02 0.05 -12.91
N VAL A 156 -14.92 -0.55 -13.39
CA VAL A 156 -14.93 -1.45 -14.56
C VAL A 156 -14.71 -2.91 -14.15
N VAL A 157 -13.86 -3.17 -13.17
CA VAL A 157 -13.43 -4.55 -12.82
C VAL A 157 -13.73 -4.95 -11.38
N GLY A 158 -14.30 -4.06 -10.57
CA GLY A 158 -14.73 -4.38 -9.21
C GLY A 158 -13.60 -4.63 -8.21
N VAL A 159 -12.38 -4.14 -8.48
CA VAL A 159 -11.28 -4.21 -7.51
C VAL A 159 -11.67 -3.49 -6.22
N LYS A 160 -11.36 -4.09 -5.07
CA LYS A 160 -11.67 -3.49 -3.77
C LYS A 160 -10.70 -2.33 -3.51
N GLN A 161 -11.24 -1.16 -3.23
CA GLN A 161 -10.45 0.03 -2.89
C GLN A 161 -11.06 0.78 -1.71
N GLU A 162 -10.22 1.56 -1.04
CA GLU A 162 -10.58 2.51 0.00
C GLU A 162 -9.88 3.85 -0.27
N LYS A 163 -10.64 4.82 -0.80
CA LYS A 163 -10.17 6.19 -0.96
C LYS A 163 -10.30 6.99 0.35
N ILE A 164 -9.22 7.65 0.75
CA ILE A 164 -9.28 8.67 1.80
C ILE A 164 -9.35 10.06 1.15
N TYR A 165 -10.49 10.74 1.32
CA TYR A 165 -10.61 12.18 0.98
C TYR A 165 -9.92 13.02 2.07
N ILE A 166 -9.05 13.95 1.63
CA ILE A 166 -8.27 14.88 2.45
C ILE A 166 -8.46 16.32 1.98
#